data_AF-A0A8H2PET9-F1
#
_entry.id   AF-A0A8H2PET9-F1
#
_cell.length_a   1.000
_cell.length_b   1.000
_cell.length_c   1.000
_cell.angle_alpha   90.00
_cell.angle_beta   90.00
_cell.angle_gamma   90.00
#
_symmetry.space_group_name_H-M   'P 1'
#
loop_
_entity.id
_entity.type
_entity.pdbx_description
1 polymer ?
#
loop_
_entity_poly.entity_id
_entity_poly.type
_entity_poly.pdbx_seq_one_letter_code
_entity_poly.pdbx_strand_id
1 'polypeptide(L)'
;MSDRLFNYIGEMLCGSLNADLASARVLAPGDFTKFLTDDVRLHVIQGRLAAEEWGTAERHGPVRVLATHIIITEHGLLYAAEVGGPNPGYYLAAPRTLLEPVADHIADSPPPSGTAAAVDCRLDHDLASIWQFESALRHRLESDPVIRVQLTSAFAA
;
A
#
# COMPACT_ATOMS: atom_id res chain seq x y z
N MET A 1 10.58 -2.68 13.24
CA MET A 1 10.05 -2.45 11.88
C MET A 1 8.98 -3.51 11.68
N SER A 2 7.76 -3.14 11.31
CA SER A 2 6.60 -4.04 11.39
C SER A 2 6.55 -4.96 10.16
N ASP A 3 7.41 -5.99 10.13
CA ASP A 3 7.35 -7.08 9.16
C ASP A 3 5.98 -7.78 9.16
N ARG A 4 5.21 -7.61 10.24
CA ARG A 4 3.85 -8.13 10.40
C ARG A 4 2.87 -7.58 9.37
N LEU A 5 2.90 -6.28 9.08
CA LEU A 5 2.03 -5.68 8.06
C LEU A 5 2.36 -6.26 6.69
N PHE A 6 3.65 -6.43 6.39
CA PHE A 6 4.08 -7.02 5.14
C PHE A 6 3.81 -8.51 5.02
N ASN A 7 3.90 -9.27 6.11
CA ASN A 7 3.53 -10.68 6.07
C ASN A 7 2.02 -10.81 5.84
N TYR A 8 1.21 -9.98 6.51
CA TYR A 8 -0.24 -9.97 6.34
C TYR A 8 -0.67 -9.52 4.93
N ILE A 9 -0.17 -8.36 4.46
CA ILE A 9 -0.48 -7.85 3.11
C ILE A 9 0.21 -8.68 2.02
N GLY A 10 1.38 -9.24 2.31
CA GLY A 10 2.09 -10.15 1.42
C GLY A 10 1.30 -11.41 1.16
N GLU A 11 0.84 -12.09 2.22
CA GLU A 11 -0.04 -13.27 2.10
C GLU A 11 -1.34 -12.93 1.36
N MET A 12 -1.96 -11.79 1.67
CA MET A 12 -3.18 -11.29 0.99
C MET A 12 -2.96 -11.03 -0.51
N LEU A 13 -1.87 -10.36 -0.87
CA LEU A 13 -1.60 -9.94 -2.25
C LEU A 13 -1.00 -11.06 -3.10
N CYS A 14 -0.34 -12.06 -2.50
CA CYS A 14 0.12 -13.25 -3.23
C CYS A 14 -1.02 -13.97 -3.96
N GLY A 15 -2.18 -14.10 -3.32
CA GLY A 15 -3.37 -14.70 -3.92
C GLY A 15 -4.00 -13.85 -5.02
N SER A 16 -3.93 -12.52 -4.90
CA SER A 16 -4.55 -11.57 -5.84
C SER A 16 -3.68 -11.26 -7.08
N LEU A 17 -2.35 -11.21 -6.91
CA LEU A 17 -1.40 -10.77 -7.94
C LEU A 17 -0.65 -11.93 -8.61
N ASN A 18 -0.90 -13.18 -8.18
CA ASN A 18 -0.16 -14.37 -8.63
C ASN A 18 1.37 -14.18 -8.55
N ALA A 19 1.83 -13.45 -7.54
CA ALA A 19 3.22 -13.05 -7.37
C ALA A 19 3.62 -13.20 -5.91
N ASP A 20 4.74 -13.86 -5.64
CA ASP A 20 5.23 -14.02 -4.27
C ASP A 20 5.85 -12.71 -3.76
N LEU A 21 5.10 -11.97 -2.94
CA LEU A 21 5.57 -10.73 -2.32
C LEU A 21 6.76 -10.94 -1.39
N ALA A 22 6.96 -12.13 -0.83
CA ALA A 22 8.15 -12.41 -0.03
C ALA A 22 9.41 -12.42 -0.89
N SER A 23 9.29 -12.87 -2.15
CA SER A 23 10.36 -12.83 -3.15
C SER A 23 10.46 -11.49 -3.91
N ALA A 24 9.42 -10.65 -3.83
CA ALA A 24 9.36 -9.39 -4.57
C ALA A 24 10.51 -8.46 -4.21
N ARG A 25 11.01 -7.75 -5.23
CA ARG A 25 12.14 -6.84 -5.06
C ARG A 25 11.80 -5.72 -4.09
N VAL A 26 12.64 -5.54 -3.07
CA VAL A 26 12.57 -4.40 -2.16
C VAL A 26 13.39 -3.26 -2.74
N LEU A 27 12.75 -2.11 -2.91
CA LEU A 27 13.36 -0.87 -3.36
C LEU A 27 13.50 0.08 -2.16
N ALA A 28 14.69 0.65 -1.98
CA ALA A 28 14.93 1.59 -0.90
C ALA A 28 14.17 2.91 -1.13
N PRO A 29 13.75 3.62 -0.06
CA PRO A 29 13.03 4.90 -0.19
C PRO A 29 13.77 5.92 -1.08
N GLY A 30 15.10 6.01 -0.95
CA GLY A 30 15.92 6.95 -1.72
C GLY A 30 16.12 6.56 -3.19
N ASP A 31 15.86 5.30 -3.55
CA ASP A 31 15.77 4.89 -4.95
C ASP A 31 14.35 5.09 -5.48
N PHE A 32 13.33 4.90 -4.63
CA PHE A 32 11.94 5.13 -5.01
C PHE A 32 11.71 6.58 -5.40
N THR A 33 12.27 7.54 -4.66
CA THR A 33 12.19 8.97 -4.99
C THR A 33 12.73 9.33 -6.37
N LYS A 34 13.65 8.55 -6.93
CA LYS A 34 14.19 8.75 -8.28
C LYS A 34 13.20 8.35 -9.38
N PHE A 35 12.20 7.55 -9.03
CA PHE A 35 11.16 7.07 -9.94
C PHE A 35 9.82 7.79 -9.74
N LEU A 36 9.75 8.70 -8.76
CA LEU A 36 8.57 9.51 -8.49
C LEU A 36 8.48 10.67 -9.46
N THR A 37 7.35 10.76 -10.17
CA THR A 37 6.86 12.04 -10.63
C THR A 37 6.17 12.78 -9.48
N ASP A 38 5.92 14.07 -9.65
CA ASP A 38 5.19 14.88 -8.66
C ASP A 38 3.80 14.28 -8.36
N ASP A 39 3.15 13.67 -9.35
CA ASP A 39 1.85 13.01 -9.22
C ASP A 39 1.92 11.80 -8.28
N VAL A 40 2.93 10.93 -8.45
CA VAL A 40 3.06 9.74 -7.58
C VAL A 40 3.33 10.16 -6.13
N ARG A 41 4.11 11.22 -5.91
CA ARG A 41 4.33 11.76 -4.57
C ARG A 41 3.03 12.26 -3.95
N LEU A 42 2.19 12.95 -4.74
CA LEU A 42 0.88 13.41 -4.30
C LEU A 42 -0.01 12.23 -3.89
N HIS A 43 0.00 11.14 -4.64
CA HIS A 43 -0.83 9.97 -4.36
C HIS A 43 -0.43 9.26 -3.05
N VAL A 44 0.88 9.21 -2.76
CA VAL A 44 1.35 8.69 -1.46
C VAL A 44 0.89 9.58 -0.30
N ILE A 45 0.87 10.90 -0.49
CA ILE A 45 0.37 11.85 0.52
C ILE A 45 -1.15 11.66 0.71
N GLN A 46 -1.92 11.56 -0.38
CA GLN A 46 -3.36 11.33 -0.32
C GLN A 46 -3.70 9.99 0.33
N GLY A 47 -2.98 8.92 0.01
CA GLY A 47 -3.13 7.61 0.66
C GLY A 47 -2.92 7.69 2.17
N ARG A 48 -1.91 8.46 2.61
CA ARG A 48 -1.66 8.72 4.03
C ARG A 48 -2.81 9.47 4.69
N LEU A 49 -3.30 10.54 4.09
CA LEU A 49 -4.42 11.32 4.61
C LEU A 49 -5.68 10.47 4.73
N ALA A 50 -5.97 9.64 3.72
CA ALA A 50 -7.10 8.73 3.74
C ALA A 50 -6.99 7.66 4.84
N ALA A 51 -5.79 7.14 5.09
CA ALA A 51 -5.54 6.20 6.20
C ALA A 51 -5.74 6.85 7.57
N GLU A 52 -5.27 8.10 7.75
CA GLU A 52 -5.45 8.86 8.99
C GLU A 52 -6.93 9.24 9.21
N GLU A 53 -7.64 9.62 8.15
CA GLU A 53 -9.09 9.89 8.18
C GLU A 53 -9.86 8.63 8.59
N TRP A 54 -9.63 7.51 7.91
CA TRP A 54 -10.26 6.22 8.24
C TRP A 54 -10.01 5.83 9.69
N GLY A 55 -8.74 5.84 10.13
CA GLY A 55 -8.43 5.42 11.50
C GLY A 55 -8.96 6.38 12.56
N THR A 56 -9.13 7.67 12.23
CA THR A 56 -9.79 8.64 13.12
C THR A 56 -11.27 8.33 13.26
N ALA A 57 -11.95 8.01 12.15
CA ALA A 57 -13.36 7.61 12.15
C ALA A 57 -13.58 6.31 12.93
N GLU A 58 -12.74 5.30 12.71
CA GLU A 58 -12.86 3.99 13.37
C GLU A 58 -12.65 4.10 14.90
N ARG A 59 -11.70 4.93 15.34
CA ARG A 59 -11.29 5.01 16.76
C ARG A 59 -11.89 6.17 17.53
N HIS A 60 -12.65 7.05 16.89
CA HIS A 60 -13.21 8.25 17.52
C HIS A 60 -12.14 9.12 18.21
N GLY A 61 -10.95 9.25 17.60
CA GLY A 61 -9.81 9.98 18.16
C GLY A 61 -8.63 10.08 17.19
N PRO A 62 -7.67 10.99 17.43
CA PRO A 62 -6.57 11.22 16.51
C PRO A 62 -5.66 10.01 16.42
N VAL A 63 -5.37 9.59 15.18
CA VAL A 63 -4.43 8.52 14.88
C VAL A 63 -3.23 9.03 14.09
N ARG A 64 -2.21 8.19 13.95
CA ARG A 64 -1.04 8.42 13.11
C ARG A 64 -0.72 7.18 12.31
N VAL A 65 -0.29 7.36 11.07
CA VAL A 65 0.33 6.28 10.30
C VAL A 65 1.71 5.98 10.91
N LEU A 66 1.91 4.72 11.31
CA LEU A 66 3.15 4.22 11.90
C LEU A 66 4.13 3.73 10.83
N ALA A 67 3.60 3.11 9.78
CA ALA A 67 4.37 2.58 8.67
C ALA A 67 3.55 2.72 7.38
N THR A 68 4.25 3.08 6.30
CA THR A 68 3.68 3.13 4.95
C THR A 68 4.42 2.15 4.07
N HIS A 69 3.67 1.35 3.34
CA HIS A 69 4.17 0.38 2.38
C HIS A 69 3.53 0.64 1.03
N ILE A 70 4.36 0.71 0.01
CA ILE A 70 3.93 0.92 -1.36
C ILE A 70 4.22 -0.37 -2.12
N ILE A 71 3.21 -0.91 -2.76
CA ILE A 71 3.35 -2.05 -3.69
C ILE A 71 3.10 -1.52 -5.09
N ILE A 72 4.07 -1.70 -5.97
CA ILE A 72 4.00 -1.28 -7.36
C ILE A 72 3.80 -2.52 -8.22
N THR A 73 2.78 -2.51 -9.06
CA THR A 73 2.37 -3.60 -9.94
C THR A 73 2.08 -3.08 -11.34
N GLU A 74 1.89 -3.97 -12.31
CA GLU A 74 1.41 -3.60 -13.65
C GLU A 74 -0.01 -2.99 -13.65
N HIS A 75 -0.80 -3.31 -12.63
CA HIS A 75 -2.16 -2.77 -12.45
C HIS A 75 -2.17 -1.41 -11.74
N GLY A 76 -1.00 -0.91 -11.33
CA GLY A 76 -0.85 0.35 -10.61
C GLY A 76 -0.26 0.18 -9.21
N LEU A 77 -0.49 1.19 -8.38
CA LEU A 77 0.02 1.33 -7.02
C LEU A 77 -0.98 0.84 -5.99
N LEU A 78 -0.51 0.11 -4.99
CA LEU A 78 -1.25 -0.10 -3.76
C LEU A 78 -0.54 0.65 -2.64
N TYR A 79 -1.33 1.41 -1.88
CA TYR A 79 -0.89 2.10 -0.69
C TYR A 79 -1.37 1.35 0.53
N ALA A 80 -0.44 0.85 1.33
CA ALA A 80 -0.72 0.15 2.57
C ALA A 80 -0.18 0.95 3.76
N ALA A 81 -0.97 1.05 4.82
CA ALA A 81 -0.57 1.74 6.04
C ALA A 81 -0.93 0.97 7.30
N GLU A 82 0.00 0.99 8.26
CA GLU A 82 -0.30 0.63 9.64
C GLU A 82 -0.73 1.89 10.38
N VAL A 83 -1.95 1.93 10.88
CA VAL A 83 -2.51 3.05 11.62
C VAL A 83 -2.46 2.75 13.11
N GLY A 84 -1.77 3.61 13.86
CA GLY A 84 -1.50 3.40 15.28
C GLY A 84 -2.72 3.52 16.19
N GLY A 85 -2.54 3.07 17.43
CA GLY A 85 -3.55 3.03 18.49
C GLY A 85 -3.38 1.78 19.36
N PRO A 86 -4.28 1.55 20.34
CA PRO A 86 -4.17 0.42 21.27
C PRO A 86 -4.14 -0.95 20.57
N ASN A 87 -4.91 -1.10 19.51
CA ASN A 87 -4.87 -2.25 18.57
C ASN A 87 -4.60 -1.70 17.17
N PRO A 88 -3.39 -1.77 16.59
CA PRO A 88 -3.08 -1.17 15.29
C PRO A 88 -4.05 -1.65 14.21
N GLY A 89 -4.36 -0.78 13.25
CA GLY A 89 -5.27 -1.05 12.14
C GLY A 89 -4.52 -1.07 10.81
N TYR A 90 -5.04 -1.78 9.81
CA TYR A 90 -4.44 -1.87 8.48
C TYR A 90 -5.32 -1.20 7.44
N TYR A 91 -4.79 -0.18 6.78
CA TYR A 91 -5.46 0.50 5.70
C TYR A 91 -4.79 0.14 4.38
N LEU A 92 -5.58 -0.17 3.35
CA LEU A 92 -5.10 -0.49 2.02
C LEU A 92 -5.92 0.29 0.99
N ALA A 93 -5.29 1.22 0.28
CA ALA A 93 -5.85 1.77 -0.95
C ALA A 93 -5.33 0.98 -2.15
N ALA A 94 -6.25 0.51 -2.99
CA ALA A 94 -5.95 -0.29 -4.16
C ALA A 94 -6.67 0.26 -5.40
N PRO A 95 -6.13 0.01 -6.61
CA PRO A 95 -6.86 0.19 -7.85
C PRO A 95 -8.16 -0.64 -7.83
N ARG A 96 -9.22 -0.14 -8.47
CA ARG A 96 -10.55 -0.79 -8.50
C ARG A 96 -10.48 -2.21 -9.04
N THR A 97 -9.59 -2.46 -9.99
CA THR A 97 -9.36 -3.81 -10.56
C THR A 97 -8.87 -4.81 -9.52
N LEU A 98 -8.22 -4.35 -8.45
CA LEU A 98 -7.71 -5.19 -7.36
C LEU A 98 -8.60 -5.14 -6.12
N LEU A 99 -9.62 -4.27 -6.08
CA LEU A 99 -10.46 -4.07 -4.90
C LEU A 99 -11.21 -5.33 -4.50
N GLU A 100 -11.94 -5.96 -5.43
CA GLU A 100 -12.74 -7.17 -5.17
C GLU A 100 -11.85 -8.36 -4.75
N PRO A 101 -10.78 -8.74 -5.50
CA PRO A 101 -9.89 -9.82 -5.07
C PRO A 101 -9.28 -9.61 -3.68
N VAL A 102 -8.91 -8.37 -3.36
CA VAL A 102 -8.31 -8.01 -2.08
C VAL A 102 -9.33 -8.06 -0.95
N ALA A 103 -10.56 -7.59 -1.19
CA ALA A 103 -11.64 -7.65 -0.21
C ALA A 103 -12.04 -9.09 0.11
N ASP A 104 -12.16 -9.94 -0.92
CA ASP A 104 -12.46 -11.37 -0.75
C ASP A 104 -11.36 -12.07 0.07
N HIS A 105 -10.08 -11.78 -0.22
CA HIS A 105 -8.98 -12.35 0.56
C HIS A 105 -8.96 -11.89 2.03
N ILE A 106 -9.32 -10.65 2.32
CA ILE A 106 -9.44 -10.17 3.72
C ILE A 106 -10.59 -10.86 4.44
N ALA A 107 -11.69 -11.16 3.74
CA ALA A 107 -12.79 -11.93 4.30
C ALA A 107 -12.37 -13.39 4.60
N ASP A 108 -11.59 -14.00 3.70
CA ASP A 108 -11.10 -15.38 3.84
C ASP A 108 -9.93 -15.51 4.85
N SER A 109 -9.14 -14.46 5.02
CA SER A 109 -7.96 -14.41 5.89
C SER A 109 -7.93 -13.10 6.67
N PRO A 110 -8.79 -12.97 7.70
CA PRO A 110 -8.91 -11.72 8.44
C PRO A 110 -7.63 -11.38 9.23
N PRO A 111 -7.42 -10.09 9.55
CA PRO A 111 -6.29 -9.65 10.36
C PRO A 111 -6.24 -10.35 11.73
N PRO A 112 -5.04 -10.46 12.35
CA PRO A 112 -4.92 -11.01 13.70
C PRO A 112 -5.82 -10.28 14.72
N SER A 113 -6.56 -11.08 15.50
CA SER A 113 -7.43 -10.77 16.64
C SER A 113 -7.78 -9.28 16.85
N GLY A 114 -8.86 -8.82 16.22
CA GLY A 114 -9.47 -7.51 16.49
C GLY A 114 -8.79 -6.31 15.84
N THR A 115 -7.82 -6.55 14.96
CA THR A 115 -7.22 -5.52 14.11
C THR A 115 -8.19 -5.18 12.99
N ALA A 116 -8.63 -3.91 12.93
CA ALA A 116 -9.48 -3.44 11.85
C ALA A 116 -8.67 -3.38 10.55
N ALA A 117 -9.26 -3.83 9.44
CA ALA A 117 -8.71 -3.64 8.11
C ALA A 117 -9.72 -2.93 7.21
N ALA A 118 -9.24 -1.99 6.41
CA ALA A 118 -10.04 -1.32 5.40
C ALA A 118 -9.38 -1.43 4.03
N VAL A 119 -10.19 -1.68 3.01
CA VAL A 119 -9.81 -1.59 1.60
C VAL A 119 -10.55 -0.43 0.98
N ASP A 120 -9.83 0.39 0.24
CA ASP A 120 -10.35 1.63 -0.33
C ASP A 120 -9.94 1.74 -1.80
N CYS A 121 -10.87 2.20 -2.64
CA CYS A 121 -10.61 2.52 -4.05
C CYS A 121 -10.85 4.00 -4.38
N ARG A 122 -11.00 4.89 -3.39
CA ARG A 122 -11.19 6.33 -3.60
C ARG A 122 -10.09 6.98 -4.44
N LEU A 123 -8.91 6.37 -4.46
CA LEU A 123 -7.73 6.81 -5.22
C LEU A 123 -7.51 6.00 -6.51
N ASP A 124 -8.51 5.29 -7.03
CA ASP A 124 -8.37 4.39 -8.19
C ASP A 124 -7.70 5.04 -9.41
N HIS A 125 -8.19 6.21 -9.86
CA HIS A 125 -7.62 6.91 -11.02
C HIS A 125 -6.16 7.32 -10.83
N ASP A 126 -5.81 7.64 -9.59
CA ASP A 126 -4.48 8.08 -9.18
C ASP A 126 -3.53 6.87 -9.04
N LEU A 127 -4.06 5.74 -8.58
CA LEU A 127 -3.30 4.52 -8.35
C LEU A 127 -3.14 3.66 -9.61
N ALA A 128 -4.11 3.64 -10.52
CA ALA A 128 -4.10 2.82 -11.74
C ALA A 128 -3.23 3.41 -12.87
N SER A 129 -2.82 4.67 -12.78
CA SER A 129 -2.13 5.37 -13.87
C SER A 129 -0.64 5.05 -13.89
N ILE A 130 -0.29 3.85 -14.37
CA ILE A 130 1.11 3.40 -14.55
C ILE A 130 1.96 4.34 -15.43
N TRP A 131 1.31 5.21 -16.21
CA TRP A 131 1.95 6.26 -17.02
C TRP A 131 2.55 7.40 -16.20
N GLN A 132 2.22 7.51 -14.92
CA GLN A 132 2.82 8.46 -13.98
C GLN A 132 4.19 8.02 -13.48
N PHE A 133 4.62 6.80 -13.83
CA PHE A 133 5.97 6.36 -13.53
C PHE A 133 6.94 6.65 -14.65
N GLU A 134 8.15 7.04 -14.23
CA GLU A 134 9.30 7.13 -15.12
C GLU A 134 9.44 5.85 -15.95
N SER A 135 9.80 6.02 -17.23
CA SER A 135 9.97 4.91 -18.18
C SER A 135 10.89 3.80 -17.64
N ALA A 136 11.88 4.17 -16.82
CA ALA A 136 12.79 3.26 -16.15
C ALA A 136 12.10 2.32 -15.14
N LEU A 137 11.05 2.76 -14.44
CA LEU A 137 10.30 1.91 -13.54
C LEU A 137 9.37 0.97 -14.30
N ARG A 138 8.76 1.43 -15.39
CA ARG A 138 7.94 0.58 -16.26
C ARG A 138 8.76 -0.56 -16.86
N HIS A 139 9.95 -0.27 -17.37
CA HIS A 139 10.87 -1.32 -17.85
C HIS A 139 11.31 -2.26 -16.73
N ARG A 140 11.46 -1.77 -15.50
CA ARG A 140 11.75 -2.65 -14.35
C ARG A 140 10.60 -3.59 -14.03
N LEU A 141 9.34 -3.16 -14.14
CA LEU A 141 8.18 -4.02 -13.92
C LEU A 141 8.10 -5.20 -14.91
N GLU A 142 8.70 -5.08 -16.11
CA GLU A 142 8.82 -6.20 -17.05
C GLU A 142 9.71 -7.34 -16.51
N SER A 143 10.68 -7.02 -15.65
CA SER A 143 11.61 -7.99 -15.04
C SER A 143 11.23 -8.38 -13.61
N ASP A 144 10.69 -7.43 -12.85
CA ASP A 144 10.25 -7.58 -11.47
C ASP A 144 8.75 -7.17 -11.39
N PRO A 145 7.79 -8.09 -11.59
CA PRO A 145 6.37 -7.75 -11.75
C PRO A 145 5.74 -7.12 -10.50
N VAL A 146 6.38 -7.27 -9.35
CA VAL A 146 6.01 -6.62 -8.09
C VAL A 146 7.24 -5.99 -7.47
N ILE A 147 7.14 -4.71 -7.14
CA ILE A 147 8.17 -3.96 -6.42
C ILE A 147 7.60 -3.45 -5.11
N ARG A 148 8.34 -3.64 -4.03
CA ARG A 148 7.96 -3.23 -2.67
C ARG A 148 8.80 -2.05 -2.22
N VAL A 149 8.15 -1.05 -1.64
CA VAL A 149 8.83 0.08 -1.01
C VAL A 149 8.30 0.27 0.39
N GLN A 150 9.18 0.34 1.36
CA GLN A 150 8.83 0.73 2.72
C GLN A 150 9.23 2.18 2.92
N LEU A 151 8.25 3.03 3.25
CA LEU A 151 8.48 4.45 3.50
C LEU A 151 8.49 4.71 4.99
N THR A 152 9.42 5.56 5.41
CA THR A 152 9.45 6.08 6.77
C THR A 152 8.42 7.21 6.91
N SER A 153 8.02 7.51 8.14
CA SER A 153 7.13 8.64 8.44
C SER A 153 7.68 9.99 7.94
N ALA A 154 9.00 10.12 7.77
CA ALA A 154 9.66 11.31 7.25
C ALA A 154 9.43 11.55 5.74
N PHE A 155 8.98 10.54 4.98
CA PHE A 155 8.72 10.71 3.55
C PHE A 155 7.54 11.65 3.27
N ALA A 156 6.60 11.75 4.21
CA ALA A 156 5.40 12.57 4.11
C ALA A 156 5.44 13.80 5.05
N ALA A 157 6.62 14.17 5.54
CA ALA A 157 6.88 15.38 6.32
C ALA A 157 7.42 16.50 5.42
#